data_AF-F4BZ61-F1
#
_entry.id   AF-F4BZ61-F1
#
_cell.length_a   1.000
_cell.length_b   1.000
_cell.length_c   1.000
_cell.angle_alpha   90.00
_cell.angle_beta   90.00
_cell.angle_gamma   90.00
#
_symmetry.space_group_name_H-M   'P 1'
#
loop_
_entity.id
_entity.type
_entity.pdbx_description
1 polymer ?
#
loop_
_entity_poly.entity_id
_entity_poly.type
_entity_poly.pdbx_seq_one_letter_code
_entity_poly.pdbx_strand_id
1 'polypeptide(L)'
;MRAVLKNIPKKEKKEVAYMLKDAIEDEFKMQELAVILDDKGFKKSADTIDSFRFDLWNYKSFPRSHWKRIRTTNVLERINKELKRRSRVAGAYSNDQSLLRVAVCIMMDINEDWITGKRYLSLEE
;
A
#
# COMPACT_ATOMS: atom_id res chain seq x y z
N MET A 1 2.11 2.73 -6.06
CA MET A 1 0.86 3.25 -6.67
C MET A 1 0.23 4.43 -5.92
N ARG A 2 -0.19 4.31 -4.65
CA ARG A 2 -0.92 5.39 -3.94
C ARG A 2 -0.13 6.71 -3.82
N ALA A 3 1.17 6.62 -3.54
CA ALA A 3 2.05 7.79 -3.41
C ALA A 3 2.11 8.60 -4.71
N VAL A 4 2.36 7.93 -5.85
CA VAL A 4 2.36 8.54 -7.19
C VAL A 4 1.02 9.20 -7.51
N LEU A 5 -0.11 8.53 -7.23
CA LEU A 5 -1.45 9.06 -7.52
C LEU A 5 -1.90 10.21 -6.60
N LYS A 6 -1.14 10.54 -5.55
CA LYS A 6 -1.51 11.59 -4.58
C LYS A 6 -1.50 12.98 -5.22
N ASN A 7 -0.52 13.25 -6.08
CA ASN A 7 -0.27 14.57 -6.64
C ASN A 7 -0.90 14.77 -8.04
N ILE A 8 -1.67 13.79 -8.53
CA ILE A 8 -2.24 13.80 -9.88
C ILE A 8 -3.69 14.31 -9.84
N PRO A 9 -4.14 15.15 -10.80
CA PRO A 9 -5.53 15.59 -10.91
C PRO A 9 -6.51 14.43 -11.08
N LYS A 10 -7.72 14.53 -10.49
CA LYS A 10 -8.73 13.45 -10.53
C LYS A 10 -9.07 12.97 -11.95
N LYS A 11 -9.03 13.87 -12.94
CA LYS A 11 -9.33 13.56 -14.36
C LYS A 11 -8.35 12.54 -14.94
N GLU A 12 -7.06 12.68 -14.60
CA GLU A 12 -5.97 11.86 -15.17
C GLU A 12 -5.60 10.67 -14.28
N LYS A 13 -6.07 10.63 -13.03
CA LYS A 13 -5.80 9.52 -12.10
C LYS A 13 -6.14 8.16 -12.68
N LYS A 14 -7.22 8.04 -13.47
CA LYS A 14 -7.65 6.75 -14.04
C LYS A 14 -6.65 6.24 -15.08
N GLU A 15 -6.19 7.13 -15.95
CA GLU A 15 -5.20 6.84 -17.00
C GLU A 15 -3.85 6.48 -16.37
N VAL A 16 -3.34 7.31 -15.46
CA VAL A 16 -2.06 7.05 -14.80
C VAL A 16 -2.11 5.77 -13.95
N ALA A 17 -3.24 5.48 -13.30
CA ALA A 17 -3.40 4.23 -12.57
C ALA A 17 -3.39 3.00 -13.48
N TYR A 18 -3.82 3.12 -14.74
CA TYR A 18 -3.73 2.05 -15.72
C TYR A 18 -2.27 1.87 -16.15
N MET A 19 -1.57 2.94 -16.53
CA MET A 19 -0.15 2.90 -16.90
C MET A 19 0.72 2.31 -15.78
N LEU A 20 0.49 2.74 -14.53
CA LEU A 20 1.18 2.20 -13.35
C LEU A 20 0.97 0.69 -13.16
N LYS A 21 -0.20 0.16 -13.54
CA LYS A 21 -0.48 -1.27 -13.43
C LYS A 21 0.22 -2.06 -14.53
N ASP A 22 0.27 -1.52 -15.74
CA ASP A 22 0.98 -2.14 -16.86
C ASP A 22 2.50 -2.17 -16.63
N ALA A 23 3.05 -1.08 -16.10
CA ALA A 23 4.48 -0.93 -15.81
C ALA A 23 4.96 -1.71 -14.57
N ILE A 24 4.07 -2.32 -13.78
CA ILE A 24 4.45 -2.81 -12.44
C ILE A 24 5.46 -3.97 -12.45
N GLU A 25 5.54 -4.73 -13.53
CA GLU A 25 6.45 -5.87 -13.63
C GLU A 25 7.71 -5.56 -14.46
N ASP A 26 7.68 -4.46 -15.20
CA ASP A 26 8.68 -4.05 -16.21
C ASP A 26 9.35 -2.73 -15.80
N GLU A 27 10.65 -2.80 -15.55
CA GLU A 27 11.43 -1.64 -15.11
C GLU A 27 11.52 -0.55 -16.18
N PHE A 28 11.63 -0.93 -17.47
CA PHE A 28 11.73 0.02 -18.57
C PHE A 28 10.43 0.82 -18.72
N LYS A 29 9.28 0.14 -18.68
CA LYS A 29 7.97 0.81 -18.71
C LYS A 29 7.75 1.73 -17.51
N MET A 30 8.30 1.38 -16.34
CA MET A 30 8.18 2.22 -15.15
C MET A 30 8.99 3.50 -15.28
N GLN A 31 10.17 3.43 -15.91
CA GLN A 31 10.99 4.61 -16.21
C GLN A 31 10.35 5.47 -17.30
N GLU A 32 9.83 4.86 -18.36
CA GLU A 32 9.10 5.56 -19.41
C GLU A 32 7.91 6.33 -18.82
N LEU A 33 7.18 5.72 -17.87
CA LEU A 33 6.11 6.39 -17.15
C LEU A 33 6.60 7.58 -16.31
N ALA A 34 7.77 7.49 -15.68
CA ALA A 34 8.35 8.62 -14.94
C ALA A 34 8.60 9.82 -15.88
N VAL A 35 9.16 9.56 -17.06
CA VAL A 35 9.37 10.59 -18.11
C VAL A 35 8.03 11.20 -18.56
N ILE A 36 7.04 10.36 -18.89
CA ILE A 36 5.70 10.83 -19.28
C ILE A 36 5.07 11.71 -18.19
N LEU A 37 5.25 11.35 -16.92
CA LEU A 37 4.73 12.14 -15.81
C LEU A 37 5.44 13.49 -15.66
N ASP A 38 6.76 13.54 -15.88
CA ASP A 38 7.51 14.80 -15.84
C ASP A 38 7.12 15.72 -17.01
N ASP A 39 6.98 15.17 -18.22
CA ASP A 39 6.52 15.90 -19.42
C ASP A 39 5.11 16.49 -19.25
N LYS A 40 4.23 15.77 -18.54
CA LYS A 40 2.88 16.26 -18.17
C LYS A 40 2.90 17.28 -17.02
N GLY A 41 4.06 17.62 -16.47
CA GLY A 41 4.22 18.56 -15.36
C GLY A 41 3.98 17.96 -13.96
N PHE A 42 3.87 16.63 -13.85
CA PHE A 42 3.70 15.91 -12.59
C PHE A 42 5.03 15.51 -11.95
N LYS A 43 5.98 16.45 -11.88
CA LYS A 43 7.34 16.23 -11.37
C LYS A 43 7.39 15.47 -10.04
N LYS A 44 6.57 15.87 -9.05
CA LYS A 44 6.51 15.18 -7.75
C LYS A 44 6.15 13.70 -7.86
N SER A 45 5.34 13.33 -8.85
CA SER A 45 4.94 11.95 -9.10
C SER A 45 6.05 11.17 -9.82
N ALA A 46 6.75 11.81 -10.76
CA ALA A 46 7.95 11.26 -11.42
C ALA A 46 9.08 11.03 -10.41
N ASP A 47 9.43 12.04 -9.61
CA ASP A 47 10.44 11.95 -8.54
C ASP A 47 10.14 10.81 -7.56
N THR A 48 8.85 10.56 -7.29
CA THR A 48 8.42 9.44 -6.43
C THR A 48 8.78 8.10 -7.07
N ILE A 49 8.56 7.94 -8.38
CA ILE A 49 8.92 6.69 -9.08
C ILE A 49 10.43 6.47 -9.02
N ASP A 50 11.22 7.51 -9.32
CA ASP A 50 12.68 7.41 -9.32
C ASP A 50 13.25 7.10 -7.93
N SER A 51 12.73 7.76 -6.89
CA SER A 51 13.16 7.54 -5.50
C SER A 51 12.93 6.11 -5.04
N PHE A 52 11.87 5.45 -5.52
CA PHE A 52 11.54 4.07 -5.14
C PHE A 52 12.06 3.02 -6.13
N ARG A 53 12.77 3.42 -7.18
CA ARG A 53 13.19 2.52 -8.27
C ARG A 53 13.88 1.25 -7.78
N PHE A 54 14.81 1.39 -6.83
CA PHE A 54 15.59 0.27 -6.31
C PHE A 54 14.78 -0.65 -5.39
N ASP A 55 13.79 -0.11 -4.67
CA ASP A 55 13.02 -0.87 -3.68
C ASP A 55 11.71 -1.44 -4.21
N LEU A 56 11.23 -0.93 -5.35
CA LEU A 56 9.89 -1.24 -5.86
C LEU A 56 9.68 -2.74 -6.09
N TRP A 57 10.74 -3.47 -6.44
CA TRP A 57 10.70 -4.89 -6.77
C TRP A 57 11.26 -5.81 -5.69
N ASN A 58 11.58 -5.31 -4.49
CA ASN A 58 12.10 -6.14 -3.40
C ASN A 58 11.16 -7.31 -3.06
N TYR A 59 9.85 -7.18 -3.28
CA TYR A 59 8.89 -8.27 -3.09
C TYR A 59 9.12 -9.48 -4.02
N LYS A 60 9.87 -9.33 -5.12
CA LYS A 60 10.21 -10.42 -6.05
C LYS A 60 11.17 -11.44 -5.43
N SER A 61 11.80 -11.13 -4.29
CA SER A 61 12.62 -12.10 -3.53
C SER A 61 11.79 -13.17 -2.82
N PHE A 62 10.48 -12.99 -2.70
CA PHE A 62 9.55 -13.94 -2.07
C PHE A 62 8.90 -14.86 -3.13
N PRO A 63 8.29 -16.00 -2.73
CA PRO A 63 7.50 -16.84 -3.64
C PRO A 63 6.44 -16.05 -4.41
N ARG A 64 6.19 -16.41 -5.68
CA ARG A 64 5.23 -15.72 -6.56
C ARG A 64 3.82 -15.66 -5.98
N SER A 65 3.42 -16.68 -5.24
CA SER A 65 2.15 -16.75 -4.49
C SER A 65 1.96 -15.57 -3.52
N HIS A 66 3.05 -15.03 -2.97
CA HIS A 66 3.04 -13.92 -2.02
C HIS A 66 3.09 -12.53 -2.64
N TRP A 67 3.54 -12.39 -3.89
CA TRP A 67 3.80 -11.09 -4.51
C TRP A 67 2.61 -10.14 -4.43
N LYS A 68 1.40 -10.64 -4.74
CA LYS A 68 0.18 -9.83 -4.70
C LYS A 68 -0.15 -9.32 -3.30
N ARG A 69 0.13 -10.11 -2.26
CA ARG A 69 -0.12 -9.74 -0.86
C ARG A 69 0.89 -8.70 -0.39
N ILE A 70 2.18 -8.88 -0.70
CA ILE A 70 3.27 -7.98 -0.30
C ILE A 70 3.19 -6.63 -1.02
N ARG A 71 2.98 -6.63 -2.34
CA ARG A 71 3.02 -5.39 -3.15
C ARG A 71 1.81 -4.47 -2.94
N THR A 72 0.75 -4.93 -2.29
CA THR A 72 -0.49 -4.16 -2.12
C THR A 72 -0.66 -3.68 -0.69
N THR A 73 -1.28 -2.52 -0.51
CA THR A 73 -1.55 -1.93 0.80
C THR A 73 -2.86 -2.42 1.42
N ASN A 74 -3.45 -3.52 0.91
CA ASN A 74 -4.79 -3.97 1.28
C ASN A 74 -4.93 -4.32 2.76
N VAL A 75 -3.91 -4.93 3.37
CA VAL A 75 -3.90 -5.23 4.82
C VAL A 75 -3.88 -3.96 5.63
N LEU A 76 -2.98 -3.03 5.27
CA LEU A 76 -2.88 -1.74 5.94
C LEU A 76 -4.17 -0.94 5.83
N GLU A 77 -4.82 -0.94 4.67
CA GLU A 77 -6.11 -0.28 4.47
C GLU A 77 -7.23 -0.91 5.30
N ARG A 78 -7.23 -2.24 5.45
CA ARG A 78 -8.18 -2.96 6.31
C ARG A 78 -7.98 -2.59 7.79
N ILE A 79 -6.74 -2.60 8.27
CA ILE A 79 -6.39 -2.20 9.64
C ILE A 79 -6.79 -0.75 9.90
N ASN A 80 -6.41 0.18 9.02
CA ASN A 80 -6.75 1.59 9.16
C ASN A 80 -8.26 1.83 9.16
N LYS A 81 -9.02 1.08 8.35
CA LYS A 81 -10.48 1.15 8.35
C LYS A 81 -11.06 0.69 9.69
N GLU A 82 -10.53 -0.39 10.25
CA GLU A 82 -10.99 -0.93 11.53
C GLU A 82 -10.66 -0.02 12.71
N LEU A 83 -9.44 0.52 12.75
CA LEU A 83 -9.04 1.52 13.73
C LEU A 83 -9.97 2.73 13.68
N LYS A 84 -10.19 3.29 12.48
CA LYS A 84 -11.11 4.42 12.29
C LYS A 84 -12.54 4.09 12.72
N ARG A 85 -13.02 2.86 12.48
CA ARG A 85 -14.36 2.40 12.87
C ARG A 85 -14.50 2.34 14.40
N ARG A 86 -13.56 1.71 15.11
CA ARG A 86 -13.59 1.58 16.57
C ARG A 86 -13.38 2.94 17.26
N SER A 87 -12.50 3.78 16.74
CA SER A 87 -12.27 5.13 17.27
C SER A 87 -13.44 6.08 17.06
N ARG A 88 -14.26 5.90 16.02
CA ARG A 88 -15.43 6.77 15.76
C ARG A 88 -16.44 6.77 16.92
N VAL A 89 -16.61 5.63 17.60
CA VAL A 89 -17.54 5.51 18.73
C VAL A 89 -16.96 6.15 20.00
N ALA A 90 -15.65 6.06 20.19
CA ALA A 90 -14.98 6.66 21.35
C ALA A 90 -15.01 8.20 21.30
N GLY A 91 -14.98 8.80 20.10
CA GLY A 91 -14.96 10.25 19.89
C GLY A 91 -13.60 10.87 20.21
N ALA A 92 -13.17 10.76 21.47
CA ALA A 92 -11.84 11.17 21.95
C ALA A 92 -11.30 10.14 22.95
N TYR A 93 -9.98 10.03 23.03
CA TYR A 93 -9.30 9.20 24.02
C TYR A 93 -8.75 10.06 25.16
N SER A 94 -8.79 9.54 26.39
CA SER A 94 -8.30 10.22 27.58
C SER A 94 -6.77 10.38 27.63
N ASN A 95 -6.05 9.50 26.93
CA ASN A 95 -4.59 9.52 26.77
C ASN A 95 -4.17 8.58 25.62
N ASP A 96 -2.91 8.68 25.22
CA ASP A 96 -2.32 7.86 24.15
C ASP A 96 -2.35 6.36 24.45
N GLN A 97 -2.22 5.97 25.72
CA GLN A 97 -2.29 4.57 26.13
C GLN A 97 -3.67 3.96 25.86
N SER A 98 -4.74 4.74 26.03
CA SER A 98 -6.11 4.32 25.69
C SER A 98 -6.30 4.08 24.20
N LEU A 99 -5.71 4.92 23.34
CA LEU A 99 -5.70 4.71 21.90
C LEU A 99 -4.87 3.47 21.53
N LEU A 100 -3.68 3.34 22.12
CA LEU A 100 -2.76 2.22 21.87
C LEU A 100 -3.40 0.88 22.21
N ARG A 101 -4.14 0.79 23.33
CA ARG A 101 -4.87 -0.43 23.69
C ARG A 101 -5.86 -0.86 22.59
N VAL A 102 -6.59 0.07 21.97
CA VAL A 102 -7.51 -0.26 20.87
C VAL A 102 -6.74 -0.76 19.65
N ALA A 103 -5.64 -0.11 19.29
CA ALA A 103 -4.80 -0.54 18.18
C ALA A 103 -4.23 -1.95 18.42
N VAL A 104 -3.71 -2.22 19.62
CA VAL A 104 -3.17 -3.53 20.01
C VAL A 104 -4.26 -4.60 19.98
N CYS A 105 -5.46 -4.34 20.54
CA CYS A 105 -6.58 -5.27 20.45
C CYS A 105 -6.90 -5.66 19.00
N ILE A 106 -6.94 -4.69 18.08
CA ILE A 106 -7.19 -4.97 16.65
C ILE A 106 -6.10 -5.89 16.07
N MET A 107 -4.83 -5.64 16.42
CA MET A 107 -3.73 -6.48 15.93
C MET A 107 -3.77 -7.89 16.52
N MET A 108 -4.17 -8.03 17.79
CA MET A 108 -4.37 -9.32 18.44
C MET A 108 -5.47 -10.11 17.74
N ASP A 109 -6.64 -9.50 17.48
CA ASP A 109 -7.75 -10.13 16.76
C ASP A 109 -7.29 -10.64 15.37
N ILE A 110 -6.55 -9.81 14.63
CA ILE A 110 -6.02 -10.18 13.29
C ILE A 110 -5.00 -11.31 13.38
N ASN A 111 -4.13 -11.29 14.39
CA ASN A 111 -3.14 -12.33 14.59
C ASN A 111 -3.80 -13.67 14.94
N GLU A 112 -4.83 -13.66 15.80
CA GLU A 112 -5.62 -14.84 16.12
C GLU A 112 -6.30 -15.42 14.88
N ASP A 113 -6.92 -14.58 14.04
CA ASP A 113 -7.50 -15.00 12.76
C ASP A 113 -6.47 -15.65 11.83
N TRP A 114 -5.25 -15.14 11.79
CA TRP A 114 -4.18 -15.66 10.92
C TRP A 114 -3.58 -16.97 11.43
N ILE A 115 -3.57 -17.17 12.75
CA ILE A 115 -3.08 -18.41 13.38
C ILE A 115 -4.13 -19.52 13.28
N THR A 116 -5.41 -19.19 13.53
CA THR A 116 -6.50 -20.18 13.61
C THR A 116 -7.19 -20.45 12.27
N GLY A 117 -7.15 -19.48 11.35
CA GLY A 117 -7.79 -19.55 10.04
C GLY A 117 -6.82 -19.75 8.87
N LYS A 118 -7.02 -18.98 7.80
CA LYS A 118 -6.14 -19.00 6.62
C LYS A 118 -4.94 -18.08 6.85
N ARG A 119 -3.77 -18.66 7.07
CA ARG A 119 -2.50 -17.95 7.19
C ARG A 119 -2.31 -16.91 6.07
N TYR A 120 -1.92 -15.69 6.45
CA TYR A 120 -1.80 -14.57 5.51
C TYR A 120 -0.57 -14.67 4.59
N LEU A 121 0.53 -15.27 5.02
CA LEU A 121 1.68 -15.65 4.17
C LEU A 121 2.19 -17.01 4.66
N SER A 122 2.40 -17.97 3.76
CA SER A 122 2.89 -19.32 4.12
C SER A 122 4.24 -19.54 3.46
N LEU A 123 5.31 -19.64 4.24
CA LEU A 123 6.65 -19.92 3.71
C LEU A 123 6.83 -21.38 3.26
N GLU A 124 5.91 -22.25 3.66
CA GLU A 124 5.78 -23.62 3.17
C GLU A 124 4.89 -23.59 1.92
N GLU A 125 5.53 -23.64 0.76
CA GLU A 125 4.96 -24.09 -0.52
C GLU A 125 5.77 -25.30 -1.00
#